data_AF-A0AAW6DLC3-F1
#
_entry.id   AF-A0AAW6DLC3-F1
#
_cell.length_a   1.000
_cell.length_b   1.000
_cell.length_c   1.000
_cell.angle_alpha   90.00
_cell.angle_beta   90.00
_cell.angle_gamma   90.00
#
_symmetry.space_group_name_H-M   'P 1'
#
loop_
_entity.id
_entity.type
_entity.pdbx_description
1 polymer ?
#
loop_
_entity_poly.entity_id
_entity_poly.type
_entity_poly.pdbx_seq_one_letter_code
_entity_poly.pdbx_strand_id
1 'polypeptide(L)'
;MLQESELSDEVVSPNKKEIDIPVISVMGLGENCDKFQLQVKIKKVIEKQGYRVLALCSNVLGGFLGMENLPGFLYSKFMSYPEKIIALNHWIHTKVKQQEYDVILVGCPGGVSEFEKYETNYFGELPLIISNALDVDIGFLALYRYTDLNYTVLKNISDFVLRKYNTPVKEYILSRQFYKADHEWKKIRYYTMEDMNEKPAIPENSEYQVLDIFDDTKIEKEILKILEELANNIFVI
;
A
#
# COMPACT_ATOMS: atom_id res chain seq x y z
N MET A 1 -30.54 4.34 22.81
CA MET A 1 -29.74 3.24 23.38
C MET A 1 -29.42 2.28 22.25
N LEU A 2 -28.26 2.44 21.64
CA LEU A 2 -27.72 1.48 20.68
C LEU A 2 -26.77 0.59 21.48
N GLN A 3 -26.98 -0.71 21.40
CA GLN A 3 -26.19 -1.74 22.08
C GLN A 3 -24.71 -1.56 21.75
N GLU A 4 -23.91 -1.29 22.77
CA GLU A 4 -22.50 -1.62 22.80
C GLU A 4 -22.41 -3.14 22.64
N SER A 5 -21.93 -3.61 21.49
CA SER A 5 -21.56 -5.01 21.34
C SER A 5 -20.35 -5.26 22.21
N GLU A 6 -20.52 -6.08 23.22
CA GLU A 6 -19.49 -6.61 24.11
C GLU A 6 -18.31 -7.14 23.27
N LEU A 7 -17.20 -6.39 23.27
CA LEU A 7 -15.89 -6.99 23.01
C LEU A 7 -15.62 -7.90 24.20
N SER A 8 -15.84 -9.20 24.01
CA SER A 8 -15.44 -10.21 24.99
C SER A 8 -13.96 -10.05 25.31
N ASP A 9 -13.62 -10.02 26.60
CA ASP A 9 -12.27 -10.07 27.17
C ASP A 9 -11.56 -11.42 26.87
N GLU A 10 -11.59 -11.88 25.62
CA GLU A 10 -10.63 -12.87 25.16
C GLU A 10 -9.27 -12.17 25.16
N VAL A 11 -8.38 -12.63 26.04
CA VAL A 11 -6.98 -12.23 26.05
C VAL A 11 -6.43 -12.49 24.64
N VAL A 12 -6.33 -11.42 23.86
CA VAL A 12 -5.78 -11.46 22.51
C VAL A 12 -4.37 -12.03 22.66
N SER A 13 -4.14 -13.22 22.10
CA SER A 13 -2.81 -13.84 22.10
C SER A 13 -1.78 -12.80 21.64
N PRO A 14 -0.69 -12.58 22.40
CA PRO A 14 0.28 -11.53 22.09
C PRO A 14 1.08 -11.82 20.81
N ASN A 15 0.89 -12.98 20.19
CA ASN A 15 1.62 -13.42 19.02
C ASN A 15 0.79 -13.20 17.75
N LYS A 16 1.48 -12.88 16.65
CA LYS A 16 0.90 -12.91 15.31
C LYS A 16 0.39 -14.33 14.99
N LYS A 17 -0.73 -14.40 14.30
CA LYS A 17 -1.21 -15.60 13.61
C LYS A 17 -0.61 -15.63 12.21
N GLU A 18 -0.32 -16.83 11.75
CA GLU A 18 0.26 -17.11 10.43
C GLU A 18 -0.75 -16.81 9.32
N ILE A 19 -0.31 -16.09 8.28
CA ILE A 19 -1.11 -15.82 7.09
C ILE A 19 -0.42 -16.56 5.95
N ASP A 20 -1.10 -17.59 5.43
CA ASP A 20 -0.58 -18.61 4.52
C ASP A 20 -0.85 -18.30 3.04
N ILE A 21 -1.21 -17.06 2.73
CA ILE A 21 -1.47 -16.57 1.38
C ILE A 21 -0.61 -15.34 1.07
N PRO A 22 -0.22 -15.13 -0.20
CA PRO A 22 0.64 -14.03 -0.57
C PRO A 22 0.03 -12.65 -0.26
N VAL A 23 0.90 -11.71 0.09
CA VAL A 23 0.56 -10.34 0.43
C VAL A 23 1.21 -9.35 -0.54
N ILE A 24 0.37 -8.62 -1.26
CA ILE A 24 0.75 -7.50 -2.11
C ILE A 24 0.41 -6.20 -1.38
N SER A 25 1.40 -5.32 -1.21
CA SER A 25 1.18 -3.98 -0.64
C SER A 25 1.23 -2.89 -1.69
N VAL A 26 0.41 -1.85 -1.50
CA VAL A 26 0.46 -0.60 -2.24
C VAL A 26 0.79 0.53 -1.28
N MET A 27 2.03 0.98 -1.33
CA MET A 27 2.55 2.10 -0.56
C MET A 27 2.75 3.33 -1.45
N GLY A 28 3.12 4.47 -0.87
CA GLY A 28 3.49 5.64 -1.65
C GLY A 28 4.31 6.63 -0.84
N LEU A 29 4.97 7.56 -1.53
CA LEU A 29 5.77 8.63 -0.88
C LEU A 29 4.93 9.50 0.06
N GLY A 30 3.65 9.67 -0.23
CA GLY A 30 2.71 10.39 0.63
C GLY A 30 1.27 10.24 0.21
N GLU A 31 0.43 11.09 0.79
CA GLU A 31 -0.99 11.21 0.44
C GLU A 31 -1.19 11.68 -1.00
N ASN A 32 -2.40 11.49 -1.55
CA ASN A 32 -2.72 11.96 -2.91
C ASN A 32 -1.69 11.53 -3.99
N CYS A 33 -1.27 10.27 -3.96
CA CYS A 33 -0.26 9.70 -4.87
C CYS A 33 -0.83 8.48 -5.62
N ASP A 34 -2.05 8.58 -6.14
CA ASP A 34 -2.82 7.54 -6.88
C ASP A 34 -2.87 6.10 -6.30
N LYS A 35 -2.46 5.87 -5.05
CA LYS A 35 -2.44 4.52 -4.42
C LYS A 35 -3.78 3.78 -4.56
N PHE A 36 -4.90 4.47 -4.32
CA PHE A 36 -6.22 3.85 -4.43
C PHE A 36 -6.53 3.42 -5.87
N GLN A 37 -6.25 4.28 -6.86
CA GLN A 37 -6.46 3.94 -8.27
C GLN A 37 -5.58 2.76 -8.69
N LEU A 38 -4.31 2.77 -8.28
CA LEU A 38 -3.39 1.67 -8.51
C LEU A 38 -3.91 0.36 -7.89
N GLN A 39 -4.38 0.41 -6.65
CA GLN A 39 -4.97 -0.73 -5.97
C GLN A 39 -6.19 -1.29 -6.72
N VAL A 40 -7.06 -0.43 -7.27
CA VAL A 40 -8.19 -0.83 -8.11
C VAL A 40 -7.72 -1.55 -9.38
N LYS A 41 -6.69 -1.02 -10.06
CA LYS A 41 -6.10 -1.66 -11.25
C LYS A 41 -5.55 -3.05 -10.93
N ILE A 42 -4.76 -3.16 -9.86
CA ILE A 42 -4.17 -4.42 -9.41
C ILE A 42 -5.26 -5.44 -9.10
N LYS A 43 -6.23 -5.10 -8.25
CA LYS A 43 -7.36 -5.97 -7.89
C LYS A 43 -8.06 -6.51 -9.14
N LYS A 44 -8.41 -5.63 -10.08
CA LYS A 44 -9.14 -6.00 -11.30
C LYS A 44 -8.37 -6.99 -12.16
N VAL A 45 -7.05 -6.81 -12.31
CA VAL A 45 -6.22 -7.73 -13.11
C VAL A 45 -6.14 -9.10 -12.44
N ILE A 46 -5.93 -9.13 -11.12
CA ILE A 46 -5.85 -10.38 -10.35
C ILE A 46 -7.18 -11.16 -10.41
N GLU A 47 -8.32 -10.48 -10.19
CA GLU A 47 -9.64 -11.11 -10.25
C GLU A 47 -9.98 -11.61 -11.67
N LYS A 48 -9.50 -10.93 -12.72
CA LYS A 48 -9.65 -11.39 -14.12
C LYS A 48 -8.91 -12.69 -14.39
N GLN A 49 -7.84 -12.99 -13.65
CA GLN A 49 -7.15 -14.30 -13.70
C GLN A 49 -7.87 -15.38 -12.88
N GLY A 50 -8.96 -15.04 -12.18
CA GLY A 50 -9.79 -15.99 -11.43
C GLY A 50 -9.43 -16.11 -9.95
N TYR A 51 -8.47 -15.34 -9.45
CA TYR A 51 -8.10 -15.34 -8.03
C TYR A 51 -9.07 -14.50 -7.17
N ARG A 52 -9.34 -14.97 -5.95
CA ARG A 52 -10.12 -14.27 -4.93
C ARG A 52 -9.20 -13.35 -4.11
N VAL A 53 -9.48 -12.06 -4.14
CA VAL A 53 -8.61 -11.04 -3.53
C VAL A 53 -9.22 -10.46 -2.26
N LEU A 54 -8.52 -10.58 -1.12
CA LEU A 54 -8.82 -9.77 0.06
C LEU A 54 -8.19 -8.39 -0.11
N ALA A 55 -8.94 -7.45 -0.69
CA ALA A 55 -8.47 -6.10 -0.91
C ALA A 55 -8.81 -5.19 0.29
N LEU A 56 -7.78 -4.68 0.98
CA LEU A 56 -7.91 -3.82 2.17
C LEU A 56 -7.54 -2.37 1.82
N CYS A 57 -8.43 -1.40 2.03
CA CYS A 57 -8.17 -0.01 1.65
C CYS A 57 -8.67 0.99 2.73
N SER A 58 -8.15 2.22 2.73
CA SER A 58 -8.68 3.29 3.59
C SER A 58 -9.75 4.16 2.92
N ASN A 59 -9.95 3.99 1.61
CA ASN A 59 -10.90 4.80 0.87
C ASN A 59 -12.28 4.14 0.90
N VAL A 60 -13.27 4.85 1.45
CA VAL A 60 -14.66 4.37 1.58
C VAL A 60 -15.28 3.95 0.25
N LEU A 61 -14.82 4.51 -0.87
CA LEU A 61 -15.28 4.11 -2.21
C LEU A 61 -14.90 2.67 -2.57
N GLY A 62 -13.87 2.11 -1.92
CA GLY A 62 -13.45 0.72 -2.10
C GLY A 62 -14.55 -0.28 -1.81
N GLY A 63 -15.47 0.03 -0.89
CA GLY A 63 -16.63 -0.83 -0.58
C GLY A 63 -17.51 -1.11 -1.81
N PHE A 64 -17.70 -0.11 -2.69
CA PHE A 64 -18.44 -0.28 -3.94
C PHE A 64 -17.71 -1.17 -4.96
N LEU A 65 -16.41 -1.39 -4.77
CA LEU A 65 -15.55 -2.22 -5.63
C LEU A 65 -15.26 -3.59 -5.00
N GLY A 66 -15.97 -3.96 -3.93
CA GLY A 66 -15.77 -5.20 -3.20
C GLY A 66 -14.46 -5.23 -2.41
N MET A 67 -13.94 -4.07 -1.99
CA MET A 67 -12.81 -3.96 -1.07
C MET A 67 -13.32 -3.77 0.36
N GLU A 68 -12.58 -4.29 1.33
CA GLU A 68 -12.82 -4.11 2.75
C GLU A 68 -12.12 -2.84 3.22
N ASN A 69 -12.82 -2.05 4.05
CA ASN A 69 -12.19 -0.89 4.68
C ASN A 69 -11.26 -1.36 5.80
N LEU A 70 -10.11 -0.71 5.92
CA LEU A 70 -9.20 -0.89 7.05
C LEU A 70 -9.94 -0.61 8.37
N PRO A 71 -9.73 -1.44 9.41
CA PRO A 71 -10.53 -1.37 10.60
C PRO A 71 -10.29 -0.08 11.40
N GLY A 72 -11.37 0.49 11.94
CA GLY A 72 -11.35 1.77 12.64
C GLY A 72 -10.41 1.83 13.85
N PHE A 73 -10.11 0.69 14.48
CA PHE A 73 -9.20 0.63 15.64
C PHE A 73 -7.77 1.08 15.31
N LEU A 74 -7.35 1.05 14.03
CA LEU A 74 -6.04 1.55 13.61
C LEU A 74 -5.87 3.04 13.90
N TYR A 75 -6.98 3.79 13.89
CA TYR A 75 -7.02 5.22 14.18
C TYR A 75 -7.33 5.53 15.65
N SER A 76 -7.47 4.49 16.49
CA SER A 76 -7.74 4.66 17.92
C SER A 76 -6.55 5.30 18.62
N LYS A 77 -6.84 6.28 19.49
CA LYS A 77 -5.88 6.86 20.42
C LYS A 77 -5.73 6.05 21.71
N PHE A 78 -6.59 5.05 21.91
CA PHE A 78 -6.65 4.24 23.12
C PHE A 78 -5.97 2.88 22.95
N MET A 79 -5.59 2.51 21.72
CA MET A 79 -4.75 1.35 21.46
C MET A 79 -3.31 1.80 21.24
N SER A 80 -2.38 1.10 21.89
CA SER A 80 -0.95 1.21 21.65
C SER A 80 -0.56 0.65 20.28
N TYR A 81 0.62 1.03 19.82
CA TYR A 81 1.18 0.55 18.55
C TYR A 81 1.26 -1.00 18.45
N PRO A 82 1.78 -1.74 19.46
CA PRO A 82 1.79 -3.21 19.40
C PRO A 82 0.38 -3.83 19.37
N GLU A 83 -0.57 -3.27 20.13
CA GLU A 83 -1.95 -3.76 20.15
C GLU A 83 -2.61 -3.62 18.77
N LYS A 84 -2.39 -2.50 18.08
CA LYS A 84 -2.88 -2.30 16.71
C LYS A 84 -2.33 -3.34 15.74
N ILE A 85 -1.03 -3.70 15.86
CA ILE A 85 -0.40 -4.72 15.01
C ILE A 85 -1.05 -6.08 15.22
N ILE A 86 -1.15 -6.52 16.48
CA ILE A 86 -1.71 -7.84 16.80
C ILE A 86 -3.19 -7.90 16.43
N ALA A 87 -3.97 -6.86 16.76
CA ALA A 87 -5.38 -6.78 16.39
C ALA A 87 -5.59 -6.80 14.87
N LEU A 88 -4.76 -6.08 14.11
CA LEU A 88 -4.82 -6.10 12.65
C LEU A 88 -4.50 -7.48 12.08
N ASN A 89 -3.41 -8.10 12.53
CA ASN A 89 -3.02 -9.42 12.09
C ASN A 89 -4.12 -10.47 12.38
N HIS A 90 -4.69 -10.47 13.59
CA HIS A 90 -5.77 -11.41 13.96
C HIS A 90 -7.05 -11.15 13.16
N TRP A 91 -7.40 -9.88 12.91
CA TRP A 91 -8.54 -9.52 12.09
C TRP A 91 -8.39 -10.01 10.65
N ILE A 92 -7.21 -9.80 10.03
CA ILE A 92 -6.92 -10.28 8.67
C ILE A 92 -6.92 -11.81 8.63
N HIS A 93 -6.24 -12.47 9.55
CA HIS A 93 -6.24 -13.94 9.65
C HIS A 93 -7.67 -14.50 9.70
N THR A 94 -8.54 -13.88 10.49
CA THR A 94 -9.94 -14.31 10.62
C THR A 94 -10.68 -14.19 9.30
N LYS A 95 -10.48 -13.09 8.56
CA LYS A 95 -11.05 -12.90 7.21
C LYS A 95 -10.55 -13.95 6.21
N VAL A 96 -9.25 -14.25 6.24
CA VAL A 96 -8.62 -15.27 5.37
C VAL A 96 -9.09 -16.69 5.70
N LYS A 97 -9.39 -17.02 6.96
CA LYS A 97 -9.94 -18.34 7.29
C LYS A 97 -11.45 -18.45 7.07
N GLN A 98 -12.18 -17.33 7.11
CA GLN A 98 -13.63 -17.29 6.87
C GLN A 98 -13.99 -17.39 5.38
N GLN A 99 -13.09 -16.99 4.49
CA GLN A 99 -13.30 -16.97 3.05
C GLN A 99 -12.06 -17.50 2.37
N GLU A 100 -12.20 -18.32 1.32
CA GLU A 100 -11.05 -18.89 0.60
C GLU A 100 -10.44 -17.82 -0.31
N TYR A 101 -9.77 -16.82 0.27
CA TYR A 101 -8.98 -15.83 -0.46
C TYR A 101 -7.65 -16.44 -0.90
N ASP A 102 -7.20 -16.10 -2.11
CA ASP A 102 -5.94 -16.58 -2.66
C ASP A 102 -4.79 -15.60 -2.44
N VAL A 103 -5.11 -14.31 -2.24
CA VAL A 103 -4.12 -13.22 -2.10
C VAL A 103 -4.69 -12.04 -1.34
N ILE A 104 -3.85 -11.37 -0.55
CA ILE A 104 -4.15 -10.11 0.12
C ILE A 104 -3.60 -8.96 -0.71
N LEU A 105 -4.42 -7.94 -0.93
CA LEU A 105 -4.00 -6.68 -1.54
C LEU A 105 -4.25 -5.53 -0.56
N VAL A 106 -3.21 -5.05 0.11
CA VAL A 106 -3.34 -4.02 1.15
C VAL A 106 -2.84 -2.65 0.67
N GLY A 107 -3.72 -1.64 0.74
CA GLY A 107 -3.39 -0.25 0.47
C GLY A 107 -3.01 0.46 1.76
N CYS A 108 -1.76 0.92 1.86
CA CYS A 108 -1.25 1.60 3.05
C CYS A 108 -1.63 3.10 3.03
N PRO A 109 -2.36 3.61 4.05
CA PRO A 109 -2.69 5.03 4.14
C PRO A 109 -1.47 5.89 4.44
N GLY A 110 -1.54 7.20 4.19
CA GLY A 110 -0.44 8.13 4.44
C GLY A 110 0.74 7.93 3.48
N GLY A 111 1.97 8.10 3.99
CA GLY A 111 3.22 7.94 3.24
C GLY A 111 4.29 7.19 3.99
N VAL A 112 5.29 6.69 3.26
CA VAL A 112 6.42 5.93 3.82
C VAL A 112 7.46 6.81 4.52
N SER A 113 7.55 8.09 4.19
CA SER A 113 8.54 8.99 4.77
C SER A 113 8.03 10.43 4.79
N GLU A 114 8.57 11.23 5.70
CA GLU A 114 8.55 12.69 5.54
C GLU A 114 9.26 13.05 4.24
N PHE A 115 8.74 14.01 3.49
CA PHE A 115 9.34 14.46 2.23
C PHE A 115 9.47 15.98 2.11
N GLU A 116 8.87 16.73 3.04
CA GLU A 116 8.96 18.18 3.11
C GLU A 116 8.86 18.66 4.55
N LYS A 117 9.32 19.89 4.82
CA LYS A 117 9.37 20.45 6.19
C LYS A 117 8.03 20.42 6.94
N TYR A 118 6.93 20.50 6.20
CA TYR A 118 5.59 20.59 6.76
C TYR A 118 4.76 19.31 6.59
N GLU A 119 5.37 18.24 6.06
CA GLU A 119 4.66 16.99 5.78
C GLU A 119 5.42 15.81 6.40
N THR A 120 4.89 15.37 7.53
CA THR A 120 5.45 14.24 8.28
C THR A 120 4.91 12.91 7.80
N ASN A 121 3.85 12.88 6.98
CA ASN A 121 3.12 11.67 6.64
C ASN A 121 2.73 10.83 7.87
N TYR A 122 2.40 11.50 8.97
CA TYR A 122 2.12 10.86 10.26
C TYR A 122 3.25 9.90 10.71
N PHE A 123 4.50 10.25 10.36
CA PHE A 123 5.72 9.47 10.61
C PHE A 123 5.72 8.06 9.99
N GLY A 124 4.77 7.79 9.09
CA GLY A 124 4.54 6.47 8.52
C GLY A 124 4.02 5.45 9.52
N GLU A 125 3.27 5.87 10.56
CA GLU A 125 2.69 4.99 11.59
C GLU A 125 1.86 3.86 10.99
N LEU A 126 0.88 4.19 10.13
CA LEU A 126 -0.03 3.19 9.57
C LEU A 126 0.65 2.21 8.60
N PRO A 127 1.50 2.66 7.64
CA PRO A 127 2.31 1.73 6.86
C PRO A 127 3.14 0.80 7.74
N LEU A 128 3.69 1.30 8.86
CA LEU A 128 4.50 0.51 9.78
C LEU A 128 3.67 -0.53 10.55
N ILE A 129 2.49 -0.16 11.05
CA ILE A 129 1.58 -1.10 11.70
C ILE A 129 1.19 -2.21 10.73
N ILE A 130 0.77 -1.84 9.51
CA ILE A 130 0.33 -2.79 8.49
C ILE A 130 1.45 -3.75 8.12
N SER A 131 2.66 -3.23 7.89
CA SER A 131 3.80 -4.03 7.45
C SER A 131 4.45 -4.86 8.57
N ASN A 132 4.13 -4.57 9.84
CA ASN A 132 4.47 -5.47 10.95
C ASN A 132 3.39 -6.54 11.17
N ALA A 133 2.13 -6.23 10.84
CA ALA A 133 1.01 -7.18 10.95
C ALA A 133 1.01 -8.23 9.83
N LEU A 134 1.61 -7.92 8.67
CA LEU A 134 1.66 -8.75 7.48
C LEU A 134 3.10 -8.95 7.03
N ASP A 135 3.44 -10.16 6.62
CA ASP A 135 4.71 -10.43 5.95
C ASP A 135 4.50 -10.18 4.45
N VAL A 136 5.02 -9.04 3.95
CA VAL A 136 4.73 -8.55 2.59
C VAL A 136 5.66 -9.21 1.57
N ASP A 137 5.10 -9.92 0.60
CA ASP A 137 5.87 -10.56 -0.47
C ASP A 137 6.26 -9.59 -1.58
N ILE A 138 5.33 -8.69 -1.96
CA ILE A 138 5.50 -7.78 -3.09
C ILE A 138 4.98 -6.38 -2.73
N GLY A 139 5.82 -5.36 -2.94
CA GLY A 139 5.46 -3.95 -2.75
C GLY A 139 5.39 -3.18 -4.06
N PHE A 140 4.28 -2.49 -4.28
CA PHE A 140 4.18 -1.38 -5.22
C PHE A 140 4.39 -0.06 -4.48
N LEU A 141 5.23 0.82 -5.03
CA LEU A 141 5.46 2.14 -4.45
C LEU A 141 5.04 3.25 -5.41
N ALA A 142 4.01 4.00 -5.03
CA ALA A 142 3.58 5.17 -5.77
C ALA A 142 4.44 6.41 -5.47
N LEU A 143 4.91 7.06 -6.53
CA LEU A 143 5.79 8.23 -6.52
C LEU A 143 5.03 9.46 -7.03
N TYR A 144 5.38 10.64 -6.50
CA TYR A 144 4.83 11.87 -7.04
C TYR A 144 5.43 12.19 -8.39
N ARG A 145 4.60 12.74 -9.27
CA ARG A 145 5.00 13.32 -10.54
C ARG A 145 6.07 14.41 -10.32
N TYR A 146 7.02 14.49 -11.26
CA TYR A 146 8.16 15.42 -11.23
C TYR A 146 9.11 15.25 -10.04
N THR A 147 9.06 14.11 -9.35
CA THR A 147 10.16 13.71 -8.47
C THR A 147 11.41 13.52 -9.33
N ASP A 148 12.56 14.02 -8.90
CA ASP A 148 13.82 13.83 -9.61
C ASP A 148 14.28 12.38 -9.44
N LEU A 149 13.92 11.53 -10.40
CA LEU A 149 14.15 10.10 -10.35
C LEU A 149 15.43 9.72 -11.07
N ASN A 150 16.32 9.08 -10.34
CA ASN A 150 17.47 8.37 -10.89
C ASN A 150 17.65 7.04 -10.13
N TYR A 151 18.55 6.19 -10.63
CA TYR A 151 18.83 4.89 -10.02
C TYR A 151 19.14 4.99 -8.52
N THR A 152 20.00 5.93 -8.11
CA THR A 152 20.39 6.11 -6.70
C THR A 152 19.19 6.47 -5.83
N VAL A 153 18.32 7.35 -6.31
CA VAL A 153 17.09 7.74 -5.59
C VAL A 153 16.16 6.55 -5.43
N LEU A 154 15.87 5.82 -6.52
CA LEU A 154 15.00 4.65 -6.48
C LEU A 154 15.55 3.57 -5.55
N LYS A 155 16.86 3.28 -5.64
CA LYS A 155 17.55 2.33 -4.75
C LYS A 155 17.46 2.75 -3.29
N ASN A 156 17.73 4.01 -2.97
CA ASN A 156 17.67 4.50 -1.60
C ASN A 156 16.27 4.38 -1.02
N ILE A 157 15.25 4.70 -1.83
CA ILE A 157 13.86 4.53 -1.43
C ILE A 157 13.53 3.04 -1.24
N SER A 158 13.99 2.15 -2.14
CA SER A 158 13.82 0.70 -2.00
C SER A 158 14.41 0.19 -0.69
N ASP A 159 15.69 0.54 -0.44
CA ASP A 159 16.44 0.11 0.75
C ASP A 159 15.77 0.64 2.02
N PHE A 160 15.27 1.87 1.98
CA PHE A 160 14.53 2.47 3.09
C PHE A 160 13.21 1.74 3.35
N VAL A 161 12.41 1.47 2.31
CA VAL A 161 11.13 0.79 2.45
C VAL A 161 11.33 -0.64 2.94
N LEU A 162 12.31 -1.35 2.40
CA LEU A 162 12.67 -2.69 2.84
C LEU A 162 13.09 -2.70 4.30
N ARG A 163 13.99 -1.80 4.72
CA ARG A 163 14.51 -1.79 6.11
C ARG A 163 13.49 -1.32 7.14
N LYS A 164 12.69 -0.31 6.80
CA LYS A 164 11.73 0.28 7.74
C LYS A 164 10.44 -0.55 7.83
N TYR A 165 9.97 -1.06 6.69
CA TYR A 165 8.66 -1.71 6.58
C TYR A 165 8.74 -3.21 6.29
N ASN A 166 9.93 -3.80 6.15
CA ASN A 166 10.08 -5.19 5.71
C ASN A 166 9.30 -5.48 4.41
N THR A 167 9.32 -4.53 3.48
CA THR A 167 8.56 -4.60 2.23
C THR A 167 9.50 -4.48 1.04
N PRO A 168 9.65 -5.53 0.21
CA PRO A 168 10.44 -5.47 -1.02
C PRO A 168 9.67 -4.68 -2.09
N VAL A 169 10.23 -3.56 -2.55
CA VAL A 169 9.62 -2.77 -3.63
C VAL A 169 9.95 -3.43 -4.97
N LYS A 170 8.92 -3.98 -5.63
CA LYS A 170 9.04 -4.59 -6.95
C LYS A 170 8.85 -3.56 -8.06
N GLU A 171 7.81 -2.74 -7.93
CA GLU A 171 7.40 -1.80 -8.97
C GLU A 171 7.20 -0.39 -8.43
N TYR A 172 7.67 0.59 -9.20
CA TYR A 172 7.45 2.01 -8.92
C TYR A 172 6.41 2.57 -9.87
N ILE A 173 5.42 3.26 -9.33
CA ILE A 173 4.32 3.84 -10.11
C ILE A 173 4.36 5.36 -9.99
N LEU A 174 4.61 6.05 -11.10
CA LEU A 174 4.52 7.50 -11.17
C LEU A 174 3.05 7.91 -11.20
N SER A 175 2.58 8.56 -10.13
CA SER A 175 1.21 9.05 -10.07
C SER A 175 1.00 10.27 -10.97
N ARG A 176 -0.27 10.66 -11.17
CA ARG A 176 -0.61 11.92 -11.85
C ARG A 176 -0.37 13.14 -10.98
N GLN A 177 -0.24 12.97 -9.67
CA GLN A 177 -0.17 14.07 -8.73
C GLN A 177 1.27 14.51 -8.49
N PHE A 178 1.46 15.82 -8.37
CA PHE A 178 2.67 16.40 -7.79
C PHE A 178 2.28 17.31 -6.64
N TYR A 179 3.28 17.77 -5.90
CA TYR A 179 3.08 18.68 -4.80
C TYR A 179 3.94 19.93 -4.93
N LYS A 180 3.50 21.02 -4.29
CA LYS A 180 4.32 22.21 -4.04
C LYS A 180 4.19 22.61 -2.58
N ALA A 181 5.31 23.03 -1.99
CA ALA A 181 5.31 23.62 -0.66
C ALA A 181 4.70 25.03 -0.71
N ASP A 182 3.74 25.27 0.17
CA ASP A 182 3.18 26.59 0.44
C ASP A 182 3.81 27.13 1.72
N HIS A 183 4.82 27.99 1.56
CA HIS A 183 5.59 28.53 2.68
C HIS A 183 4.81 29.55 3.51
N GLU A 184 3.82 30.24 2.92
CA GLU A 184 2.99 31.20 3.63
C GLU A 184 2.07 30.47 4.62
N TRP A 185 1.42 29.41 4.15
CA TRP A 185 0.47 28.63 4.93
C TRP A 185 1.10 27.42 5.63
N LYS A 186 2.42 27.22 5.47
CA LYS A 186 3.21 26.11 6.04
C LYS A 186 2.55 24.75 5.81
N LYS A 187 2.17 24.47 4.56
CA LYS A 187 1.48 23.24 4.17
C LYS A 187 1.93 22.76 2.79
N ILE A 188 1.59 21.54 2.46
CA ILE A 188 1.73 21.01 1.11
C ILE A 188 0.42 21.16 0.35
N ARG A 189 0.51 21.57 -0.92
CA ARG A 189 -0.63 21.58 -1.85
C ARG A 189 -0.38 20.57 -2.95
N TYR A 190 -1.41 19.77 -3.22
CA TYR A 190 -1.41 18.75 -4.26
C TYR A 190 -2.05 19.29 -5.53
N TYR A 191 -1.49 18.90 -6.67
CA TYR A 191 -1.91 19.29 -8.01
C TYR A 191 -1.90 18.06 -8.91
N THR A 192 -2.55 18.15 -10.06
CA THR A 192 -2.60 17.08 -11.05
C THR A 192 -1.85 17.47 -12.32
N MET A 193 -1.40 16.50 -13.10
CA MET A 193 -0.72 16.75 -14.37
C MET A 193 -1.54 17.63 -15.34
N GLU A 194 -2.87 17.60 -15.30
CA GLU A 194 -3.71 18.50 -16.13
C GLU A 194 -3.40 19.99 -15.85
N ASP A 195 -2.89 20.29 -14.65
CA ASP A 195 -2.46 21.64 -14.26
C ASP A 195 -1.09 22.04 -14.85
N MET A 196 -0.33 21.13 -15.47
CA MET A 196 1.03 21.36 -15.98
C MET A 196 1.27 20.63 -17.33
N ASN A 197 1.57 21.38 -18.40
CA ASN A 197 1.84 20.86 -19.76
C ASN A 197 3.19 20.12 -19.94
N GLU A 198 3.81 19.60 -18.87
CA GLU A 198 5.14 18.97 -18.92
C GLU A 198 5.07 17.45 -19.03
N LYS A 199 5.92 16.88 -19.89
CA LYS A 199 6.07 15.43 -20.01
C LYS A 199 6.85 14.88 -18.81
N PRO A 200 6.53 13.67 -18.32
CA PRO A 200 7.29 13.08 -17.24
C PRO A 200 8.70 12.73 -17.71
N ALA A 201 9.70 12.99 -16.88
CA ALA A 201 10.99 12.33 -17.01
C ALA A 201 10.89 10.97 -16.32
N ILE A 202 10.66 9.91 -17.09
CA ILE A 202 10.82 8.54 -16.62
C ILE A 202 12.28 8.17 -16.88
N PRO A 203 13.07 7.77 -15.88
CA PRO A 203 14.45 7.38 -16.11
C PRO A 203 14.50 6.20 -17.08
N GLU A 204 15.17 6.37 -18.23
CA GLU A 204 15.26 5.34 -19.28
C GLU A 204 16.19 4.18 -18.89
N ASN A 205 16.94 4.30 -17.79
CA ASN A 205 18.09 3.43 -17.52
C ASN A 205 18.30 3.14 -16.02
N SER A 206 17.37 2.43 -15.40
CA SER A 206 17.56 1.81 -14.09
C SER A 206 17.21 0.33 -14.13
N GLU A 207 17.92 -0.50 -13.36
CA GLU A 207 17.46 -1.86 -13.01
C GLU A 207 16.03 -1.84 -12.44
N TYR A 208 15.60 -0.70 -11.89
CA TYR A 208 14.25 -0.43 -11.44
C TYR A 208 13.38 0.10 -12.58
N GLN A 209 12.24 -0.55 -12.81
CA GLN A 209 11.23 -0.08 -13.74
C GLN A 209 10.32 0.95 -13.05
N VAL A 210 10.05 2.07 -13.75
CA VAL A 210 9.07 3.07 -13.32
C VAL A 210 7.95 3.11 -14.35
N LEU A 211 6.73 2.81 -13.92
CA LEU A 211 5.54 2.82 -14.76
C LEU A 211 4.75 4.11 -14.55
N ASP A 212 4.17 4.65 -15.61
CA ASP A 212 3.20 5.74 -15.48
C ASP A 212 1.82 5.14 -15.10
N ILE A 213 1.10 5.75 -14.15
CA ILE A 213 -0.24 5.32 -13.72
C ILE A 213 -1.26 5.24 -14.88
N PHE A 214 -1.01 5.95 -15.98
CA PHE A 214 -1.82 5.94 -17.19
C PHE A 214 -1.47 4.82 -18.18
N ASP A 215 -0.37 4.10 -17.98
CA ASP A 215 0.06 2.99 -18.85
C ASP A 215 -0.54 1.66 -18.39
N ASP A 216 -1.87 1.53 -18.58
CA ASP A 216 -2.65 0.36 -18.15
C ASP A 216 -2.11 -0.96 -18.71
N THR A 217 -1.58 -0.93 -19.93
CA THR A 217 -1.04 -2.12 -20.59
C THR A 217 0.24 -2.60 -19.92
N LYS A 218 1.17 -1.68 -19.58
CA LYS A 218 2.37 -2.07 -18.84
C LYS A 218 2.06 -2.49 -17.42
N ILE A 219 1.15 -1.79 -16.73
CA ILE A 219 0.74 -2.16 -15.37
C ILE A 219 0.11 -3.56 -15.36
N GLU A 220 -0.83 -3.85 -16.27
CA GLU A 220 -1.42 -5.19 -16.40
C GLU A 220 -0.34 -6.25 -16.66
N LYS A 221 0.61 -5.98 -17.55
CA LYS A 221 1.72 -6.90 -17.84
C LYS A 221 2.60 -7.20 -16.62
N GLU A 222 2.98 -6.20 -15.81
CA GLU A 222 3.79 -6.45 -14.62
C GLU A 222 3.01 -7.19 -13.53
N ILE A 223 1.71 -6.91 -13.36
CA ILE A 223 0.86 -7.66 -12.42
C ILE A 223 0.80 -9.14 -12.83
N LEU A 224 0.65 -9.45 -14.12
CA LEU A 224 0.63 -10.84 -14.61
C LEU A 224 1.94 -11.58 -14.31
N LYS A 225 3.10 -10.94 -14.51
CA LYS A 225 4.39 -11.53 -14.14
C LYS A 225 4.51 -11.77 -12.63
N ILE A 226 4.03 -10.83 -11.82
CA ILE A 226 4.01 -10.99 -10.36
C ILE A 226 3.14 -12.19 -9.95
N LEU A 227 1.98 -12.39 -10.59
CA LEU A 227 1.14 -13.55 -10.34
C LEU A 227 1.84 -14.87 -10.71
N GLU A 228 2.57 -14.90 -11.84
CA GLU A 228 3.40 -16.05 -12.21
C GLU A 228 4.50 -16.33 -11.17
N GLU A 229 5.18 -15.29 -10.68
CA GLU A 229 6.19 -15.41 -9.62
C GLU A 229 5.62 -15.97 -8.31
N LEU A 230 4.49 -15.43 -7.86
CA LEU A 230 3.81 -15.88 -6.64
C LEU A 230 3.31 -17.32 -6.78
N ALA A 231 2.77 -17.71 -7.94
CA ALA A 231 2.32 -19.08 -8.19
C ALA A 231 3.47 -20.09 -8.19
N ASN A 232 4.65 -19.70 -8.69
CA ASN A 232 5.82 -20.59 -8.75
C ASN A 232 6.50 -20.76 -7.37
N ASN A 233 6.38 -19.78 -6.48
CA ASN A 233 6.94 -19.87 -5.12
C ASN A 233 6.15 -20.80 -4.19
N ILE A 234 4.91 -21.17 -4.53
CA ILE A 234 4.09 -22.13 -3.77
C ILE A 234 4.64 -23.57 -3.85
N PHE A 235 5.50 -23.88 -4.84
CA PHE A 235 6.03 -25.23 -5.05
C PHE A 235 7.43 -25.48 -4.45
N VAL A 236 7.99 -24.52 -3.70
CA VAL A 236 9.36 -24.61 -3.15
C VAL A 236 9.38 -24.76 -1.61
N ILE A 237 8.21 -24.86 -0.97
CA ILE A 237 8.08 -25.08 0.49
C ILE A 237 7.70 -26.53 0.77
#